data_AF-A0A9N9A4D5-F1
#
_entry.id   AF-A0A9N9A4D5-F1
#
_cell.length_a   1.000
_cell.length_b   1.000
_cell.length_c   1.000
_cell.angle_alpha   90.00
_cell.angle_beta   90.00
_cell.angle_gamma   90.00
#
_symmetry.space_group_name_H-M   'P 1'
#
loop_
_entity.id
_entity.type
_entity.pdbx_description
1 polymer ?
#
loop_
_entity_poly.entity_id
_entity_poly.type
_entity_poly.pdbx_seq_one_letter_code
_entity_poly.pdbx_strand_id
1 'polypeptide(L)'
;MTTIPQTQDLPRPGGFPSIRYKRNLPKRGPSGAVVLTAMAAISAYGFYQLKREKSWGRIHLVPLLQAELDRDTYRRTLAALDREAEIMKDVPGWKVGESVYHNTRYKMPTHIVVPEKDV
;
A
#
# COMPACT_ATOMS: atom_id res chain seq x y z
N MET A 1 -9.06 -92.80 -46.07
CA MET A 1 -9.77 -91.55 -45.73
C MET A 1 -8.85 -90.39 -46.05
N THR A 2 -9.13 -89.63 -47.11
CA THR A 2 -8.35 -88.44 -47.49
C THR A 2 -8.81 -87.24 -46.68
N THR A 3 -7.95 -86.68 -45.84
CA THR A 3 -8.26 -85.53 -44.98
C THR A 3 -8.11 -84.22 -45.75
N ILE A 4 -9.18 -83.43 -45.83
CA ILE A 4 -9.17 -82.10 -46.45
C ILE A 4 -8.40 -81.14 -45.51
N PRO A 5 -7.39 -80.38 -45.98
CA PRO A 5 -6.67 -79.43 -45.13
C PRO A 5 -7.60 -78.29 -44.72
N GLN A 6 -7.71 -78.05 -43.41
CA GLN A 6 -8.47 -76.93 -42.86
C GLN A 6 -7.59 -75.68 -42.83
N THR A 7 -7.97 -74.62 -43.55
CA THR A 7 -7.36 -73.30 -43.41
C THR A 7 -7.93 -72.63 -42.17
N GLN A 8 -7.19 -72.69 -41.07
CA GLN A 8 -7.55 -72.03 -39.82
C GLN A 8 -6.99 -70.60 -39.79
N ASP A 9 -7.79 -69.63 -39.37
CA ASP A 9 -7.32 -68.26 -39.15
C ASP A 9 -6.39 -68.24 -37.93
N LEU A 10 -5.13 -67.86 -38.15
CA LEU A 10 -4.06 -67.88 -37.17
C LEU A 10 -3.35 -66.53 -37.16
N PRO A 11 -2.85 -66.07 -36.00
CA PRO A 11 -2.04 -64.86 -35.96
C PRO A 11 -0.80 -65.04 -36.83
N ARG A 12 -0.33 -63.93 -37.44
CA ARG A 12 0.91 -63.95 -38.21
C ARG A 12 2.07 -64.48 -37.36
N PRO A 13 2.99 -65.28 -37.92
CA PRO A 13 4.20 -65.68 -37.21
C PRO A 13 4.98 -64.42 -36.81
N GLY A 14 5.05 -64.14 -35.50
CA GLY A 14 5.56 -62.89 -34.94
C GLY A 14 4.58 -62.12 -34.03
N GLY A 15 3.30 -62.50 -34.03
CA GLY A 15 2.27 -61.90 -33.16
C GLY A 15 1.85 -60.48 -33.55
N PHE A 16 0.97 -59.88 -32.75
CA PHE A 16 0.50 -58.51 -32.93
C PHE A 16 1.37 -57.52 -32.14
N PRO A 17 1.49 -56.25 -32.59
CA PRO A 17 2.16 -55.23 -31.79
C PRO A 17 1.46 -55.04 -30.45
N SER A 18 2.23 -54.68 -29.43
CA SER A 18 1.68 -54.45 -28.10
C SER A 18 0.77 -53.22 -28.11
N ILE A 19 -0.51 -53.45 -27.79
CA ILE A 19 -1.49 -52.38 -27.67
C ILE A 19 -1.33 -51.76 -26.29
N ARG A 20 -1.15 -50.44 -26.24
CA ARG A 20 -1.14 -49.70 -24.97
C ARG A 20 -2.56 -49.65 -24.41
N TYR A 21 -2.86 -50.58 -23.52
CA TYR A 21 -4.15 -50.65 -22.81
C TYR A 21 -4.22 -49.72 -21.59
N LYS A 22 -3.08 -49.19 -21.13
CA LYS A 22 -3.01 -48.29 -19.97
C LYS A 22 -3.26 -46.85 -20.36
N ARG A 23 -3.87 -46.10 -19.43
CA ARG A 23 -4.12 -44.67 -19.57
C ARG A 23 -2.80 -43.89 -19.67
N ASN A 24 -2.63 -43.11 -20.75
CA ASN A 24 -1.48 -42.23 -20.95
C ASN A 24 -1.87 -40.76 -20.67
N LEU A 25 -1.81 -40.36 -19.40
CA LEU A 25 -2.09 -38.98 -18.99
C LEU A 25 -0.79 -38.28 -18.53
N PRO A 26 -0.18 -37.43 -19.37
CA PRO A 26 0.99 -36.66 -18.96
C PRO A 26 0.59 -35.58 -17.95
N LYS A 27 1.35 -35.45 -16.87
CA LYS A 27 1.21 -34.31 -15.93
C LYS A 27 1.76 -33.07 -16.62
N ARG A 28 0.86 -32.24 -17.17
CA ARG A 28 1.19 -30.99 -17.86
C ARG A 28 0.92 -29.81 -16.94
N GLY A 29 1.85 -28.84 -16.94
CA GLY A 29 1.72 -27.59 -16.20
C GLY A 29 2.82 -27.37 -15.16
N PRO A 30 3.03 -26.12 -14.74
CA PRO A 30 3.95 -25.79 -13.67
C PRO A 30 3.46 -26.36 -12.33
N SER A 31 4.39 -26.62 -11.41
CA SER A 31 4.05 -27.06 -10.05
C SER A 31 3.16 -26.03 -9.34
N GLY A 32 2.28 -26.48 -8.44
CA GLY A 32 1.41 -25.59 -7.67
C GLY A 32 2.17 -24.54 -6.87
N ALA A 33 3.38 -24.85 -6.40
CA ALA A 33 4.26 -23.89 -5.74
C ALA A 33 4.65 -22.73 -6.67
N VAL A 34 4.91 -23.02 -7.96
CA VAL A 34 5.27 -22.00 -8.96
C VAL A 34 4.08 -21.10 -9.27
N VAL A 35 2.87 -21.66 -9.32
CA VAL A 35 1.64 -20.89 -9.53
C VAL A 35 1.38 -19.95 -8.35
N LEU A 36 1.56 -20.44 -7.12
CA LEU A 36 1.33 -19.66 -5.91
C LEU A 36 2.35 -18.52 -5.79
N THR A 37 3.64 -18.78 -6.02
CA THR A 37 4.67 -17.74 -5.97
C THR A 37 4.48 -16.68 -7.04
N ALA A 38 4.08 -17.07 -8.27
CA ALA A 38 3.77 -16.13 -9.33
C ALA A 38 2.60 -15.21 -8.94
N MET A 39 1.52 -15.78 -8.39
CA MET A 39 0.36 -15.01 -7.95
C MET A 39 0.71 -14.04 -6.80
N ALA A 40 1.51 -14.49 -5.84
CA ALA A 40 1.99 -13.65 -4.75
C ALA A 40 2.87 -12.50 -5.26
N ALA A 41 3.76 -12.76 -6.22
CA ALA A 41 4.62 -11.74 -6.81
C ALA A 41 3.83 -10.65 -7.55
N ILE A 42 2.84 -11.05 -8.36
CA ILE A 42 1.95 -10.11 -9.06
C ILE A 42 1.17 -9.25 -8.05
N SER A 43 0.64 -9.88 -7.01
CA SER A 43 -0.12 -9.18 -5.95
C SER A 43 0.77 -8.19 -5.19
N ALA A 44 1.98 -8.60 -4.80
CA ALA A 44 2.94 -7.74 -4.12
C ALA A 44 3.34 -6.52 -4.98
N TYR A 45 3.53 -6.72 -6.28
CA TYR A 45 3.79 -5.63 -7.22
C TYR A 45 2.60 -4.66 -7.33
N GLY A 46 1.37 -5.19 -7.37
CA GLY A 46 0.15 -4.36 -7.33
C GLY A 46 0.08 -3.47 -6.09
N PHE A 47 0.34 -4.04 -4.90
CA PHE A 47 0.37 -3.25 -3.66
C PHE A 47 1.48 -2.19 -3.64
N TYR A 48 2.63 -2.47 -4.25
CA TYR A 48 3.70 -1.48 -4.40
C TYR A 48 3.24 -0.28 -5.25
N GLN A 49 2.56 -0.53 -6.37
CA GLN A 49 2.02 0.53 -7.22
C GLN A 49 0.94 1.36 -6.50
N LEU A 50 0.03 0.72 -5.74
CA LEU A 50 -0.96 1.43 -4.93
C LEU A 50 -0.32 2.34 -3.86
N LYS A 51 0.75 1.86 -3.21
CA LYS A 51 1.51 2.70 -2.26
C LYS A 51 2.15 3.89 -2.96
N ARG A 52 2.71 3.68 -4.16
CA ARG A 52 3.29 4.75 -4.97
C ARG A 52 2.22 5.78 -5.34
N GLU A 53 1.07 5.35 -5.86
CA GLU A 53 -0.05 6.24 -6.21
C GLU A 53 -0.52 7.05 -5.00
N LYS A 54 -0.71 6.40 -3.85
CA LYS A 54 -1.08 7.08 -2.60
C LYS A 54 -0.07 8.16 -2.20
N SER A 55 1.23 7.88 -2.33
CA SER A 55 2.29 8.85 -2.03
C SER A 55 2.25 10.03 -3.00
N TRP A 56 2.08 9.78 -4.30
CA TRP A 56 1.93 10.85 -5.29
C TRP A 56 0.69 11.69 -5.02
N GLY A 57 -0.46 11.09 -4.73
CA GLY A 57 -1.68 11.82 -4.38
C GLY A 57 -1.47 12.75 -3.18
N ARG A 58 -0.73 12.31 -2.16
CA ARG A 58 -0.36 13.16 -1.02
C ARG A 58 0.54 14.32 -1.43
N ILE A 59 1.61 14.07 -2.19
CA ILE A 59 2.56 15.12 -2.60
C ILE A 59 1.85 16.28 -3.32
N HIS A 60 0.86 15.99 -4.16
CA HIS A 60 0.12 17.02 -4.88
C HIS A 60 -0.87 17.80 -4.00
N LEU A 61 -1.42 17.17 -2.95
CA LEU A 61 -2.37 17.81 -2.03
C LEU A 61 -1.68 18.57 -0.89
N VAL A 62 -0.49 18.15 -0.48
CA VAL A 62 0.27 18.73 0.64
C VAL A 62 0.42 20.26 0.54
N PRO A 63 0.77 20.86 -0.62
CA PRO A 63 0.91 22.32 -0.71
C PRO A 63 -0.36 23.09 -0.36
N LEU A 64 -1.53 22.60 -0.80
CA LEU A 64 -2.82 23.22 -0.50
C LEU A 64 -3.13 23.12 0.99
N LEU A 65 -2.99 21.92 1.56
CA LEU A 65 -3.26 21.67 2.98
C LEU A 65 -2.32 22.47 3.89
N GLN A 66 -1.04 22.58 3.50
CA GLN A 66 -0.06 23.37 4.23
C GLN A 66 -0.41 24.87 4.19
N ALA A 67 -0.79 25.40 3.02
CA ALA A 67 -1.16 26.81 2.89
C ALA A 67 -2.39 27.17 3.75
N GLU A 68 -3.40 26.29 3.79
CA GLU A 68 -4.55 26.47 4.68
C GLU A 68 -4.13 26.44 6.15
N LEU A 69 -3.30 25.46 6.55
CA LEU A 69 -2.77 25.39 7.91
C LEU A 69 -1.96 26.64 8.30
N ASP A 70 -1.13 27.16 7.40
CA ASP A 70 -0.31 28.35 7.64
C ASP A 70 -1.19 29.61 7.86
N ARG A 71 -2.27 29.78 7.09
CA ARG A 71 -3.26 30.85 7.32
C ARG A 71 -3.94 30.72 8.67
N ASP A 72 -4.32 29.49 9.00
CA ASP A 72 -5.12 29.19 10.18
C ASP A 72 -4.28 29.28 11.47
N THR A 73 -3.00 28.93 11.40
CA THR A 73 -2.03 29.14 12.48
C THR A 73 -1.74 30.61 12.69
N TYR A 74 -1.52 31.39 11.61
CA TYR A 74 -1.34 32.84 11.71
C TYR A 74 -2.51 33.52 12.42
N ARG A 75 -3.75 33.20 12.03
CA ARG A 75 -4.97 33.70 12.69
C ARG A 75 -4.99 33.38 14.19
N ARG A 76 -4.64 32.16 14.58
CA ARG A 76 -4.58 31.74 15.99
C ARG A 76 -3.49 32.47 16.76
N THR A 77 -2.34 32.73 16.13
CA THR A 77 -1.24 33.46 16.77
C THR A 77 -1.62 34.90 17.06
N LEU A 78 -2.28 35.59 16.12
CA LEU A 78 -2.78 36.94 16.37
C LEU A 78 -3.76 36.98 17.55
N ALA A 79 -4.77 36.10 17.53
CA ALA A 79 -5.74 36.01 18.61
C ALA A 79 -5.12 35.60 19.97
N ALA A 80 -3.98 34.92 19.97
CA ALA A 80 -3.24 34.60 21.19
C ALA A 80 -2.48 35.82 21.73
N LEU A 81 -1.84 36.59 20.84
CA LEU A 81 -1.14 37.83 21.20
C LEU A 81 -2.12 38.88 21.74
N ASP A 82 -3.30 39.02 21.14
CA ASP A 82 -4.34 39.93 21.62
C ASP A 82 -4.79 39.56 23.04
N ARG A 83 -5.05 38.27 23.28
CA ARG A 83 -5.41 37.77 24.62
C ARG A 83 -4.27 37.92 25.63
N GLU A 84 -3.03 37.68 25.21
CA GLU A 84 -1.86 37.89 26.05
C GLU A 84 -1.73 39.37 26.48
N ALA A 85 -1.97 40.30 25.55
CA ALA A 85 -1.96 41.73 25.85
C ALA A 85 -3.02 42.13 26.88
N GLU A 86 -4.23 41.56 26.78
CA GLU A 86 -5.31 41.82 27.74
C GLU A 86 -5.01 41.25 29.12
N ILE A 87 -4.49 40.03 29.19
CA ILE A 87 -4.20 39.32 30.45
C ILE A 87 -2.99 39.95 31.17
N MET A 88 -1.95 40.35 30.43
CA MET A 88 -0.66 40.79 30.99
C MET A 88 -0.55 42.31 31.18
N LYS A 89 -1.64 43.06 31.01
CA LYS A 89 -1.67 44.53 31.12
C LYS A 89 -1.14 45.06 32.47
N ASP A 90 -1.34 44.30 33.54
CA ASP A 90 -1.05 44.73 34.92
C ASP A 90 0.36 44.30 35.39
N VAL A 91 1.12 43.57 34.56
CA VAL A 91 2.43 43.01 34.94
C VAL A 91 3.57 43.93 34.48
N PRO A 92 4.37 44.50 35.41
CA PRO A 92 5.45 45.41 35.04
C PRO A 92 6.57 44.68 34.30
N GLY A 93 7.00 45.22 33.16
CA GLY A 93 8.13 44.69 32.37
C GLY A 93 7.76 43.57 31.39
N TRP A 94 6.48 43.18 31.29
CA TRP A 94 6.03 42.22 30.29
C TRP A 94 5.93 42.86 28.90
N LYS A 95 6.57 42.25 27.90
CA LYS A 95 6.43 42.64 26.49
C LYS A 95 5.67 41.56 25.75
N VAL A 96 4.49 41.92 25.26
CA VAL A 96 3.62 41.01 24.50
C VAL A 96 4.34 40.52 23.25
N GLY A 97 4.34 39.20 23.04
CA GLY A 97 4.93 38.59 21.84
C GLY A 97 6.45 38.63 21.76
N GLU A 98 7.15 38.94 22.85
CA GLU A 98 8.61 38.84 22.89
C GLU A 98 9.05 37.37 22.76
N SER A 99 9.94 37.09 21.79
CA SER A 99 10.44 35.74 21.56
C SER A 99 11.27 35.27 22.75
N VAL A 100 10.92 34.10 23.30
CA VAL A 100 11.72 33.40 24.33
C VAL A 100 13.09 32.95 23.78
N TYR A 101 13.20 32.83 22.45
CA TYR A 101 14.43 32.43 21.79
C TYR A 101 15.25 33.65 21.38
N HIS A 102 16.56 33.56 21.60
CA HIS A 102 17.56 34.57 21.21
C HIS A 102 17.81 34.65 19.68
N ASN A 103 17.25 33.74 18.88
CA ASN A 103 17.40 33.77 17.42
C ASN A 103 16.20 34.44 16.75
N THR A 104 16.45 35.09 15.61
CA THR A 104 15.44 35.76 14.79
C THR A 104 14.66 34.80 13.87
N ARG A 105 14.88 33.49 13.99
CA ARG A 105 14.24 32.49 13.13
C ARG A 105 12.84 32.20 13.63
N TYR A 106 11.87 32.22 12.72
CA TYR A 106 10.49 31.83 13.00
C TYR A 106 10.41 30.46 13.68
N LYS A 107 9.54 30.37 14.70
CA LYS A 107 9.25 29.17 15.47
C LYS A 107 7.74 28.91 15.44
N MET A 108 7.38 27.66 15.22
CA MET A 108 5.99 27.24 15.37
C MET A 108 5.60 27.29 16.85
N PRO A 109 4.37 27.69 17.20
CA PRO A 109 3.89 27.64 18.58
C PRO A 109 3.88 26.18 19.08
N THR A 110 4.39 25.95 20.29
CA THR A 110 4.50 24.60 20.89
C THR A 110 3.18 24.08 21.43
N HIS A 111 2.33 24.99 21.89
CA HIS A 111 1.02 24.72 22.44
C HIS A 111 0.00 25.54 21.67
N ILE A 112 -1.10 24.89 21.32
CA ILE A 112 -2.25 25.57 20.73
C ILE A 112 -3.15 25.90 21.92
N VAL A 113 -3.44 27.19 22.12
CA VAL A 113 -4.42 27.58 23.14
C VAL A 113 -5.80 27.22 22.60
N VAL A 114 -6.29 26.06 23.01
CA VAL A 114 -7.64 25.58 22.71
C VAL A 114 -8.59 26.31 23.66
N PRO A 115 -9.73 26.86 23.18
CA PRO A 115 -10.73 27.40 24.09
C PRO A 115 -11.17 26.32 25.07
N GLU A 116 -11.45 26.72 26.31
CA GLU A 116 -12.05 25.84 27.29
C GLU A 116 -13.36 25.29 26.71
N LYS A 117 -13.57 23.98 26.82
CA LYS A 117 -14.81 23.39 26.33
C LYS A 117 -15.91 23.84 27.27
N ASP A 118 -16.83 24.64 26.77
CA ASP A 118 -18.11 24.86 27.42
C ASP A 118 -18.80 23.49 27.56
N VAL A 119 -18.81 22.96 28.78
CA VAL A 119 -19.61 21.80 29.19
C VAL A 119 -21.03 22.28 29.49
#